data_AF-A0A5C8UK27-F1
#
_entry.id   AF-A0A5C8UK27-F1
#
_cell.length_a   1.000
_cell.length_b   1.000
_cell.length_c   1.000
_cell.angle_alpha   90.00
_cell.angle_beta   90.00
_cell.angle_gamma   90.00
#
_symmetry.space_group_name_H-M   'P 1'
#
loop_
_entity.id
_entity.type
_entity.pdbx_description
1 polymer ?
#
loop_
_entity_poly.entity_id
_entity_poly.type
_entity_poly.pdbx_seq_one_letter_code
_entity_poly.pdbx_strand_id
1 'polypeptide(L)'
;MGTSRRISGAAAAASALLLAAALAACSTEPEPSAVPSAVPSAGTGSAASSPSIGNAPAPTPTPSMVAGGSAVENKAYFDLVGKTLFASAASANGKTIIDTLAAAGFDKAAMQVTPDRTSNGGAVDSILFSVRLGGQCLLGQRGPGGFSSAVQPALADGSCLVGKTRPIDW
;
A
#
# COMPACT_ATOMS: atom_id res chain seq x y z
N MET A 1 60.31 7.14 28.60
CA MET A 1 60.95 6.16 27.68
C MET A 1 60.91 4.77 28.32
N GLY A 2 61.13 3.71 27.53
CA GLY A 2 60.87 2.29 27.89
C GLY A 2 59.49 1.84 27.36
N THR A 3 59.35 0.97 26.33
CA THR A 3 59.59 -0.50 26.24
C THR A 3 58.59 -1.31 27.07
N SER A 4 57.85 -2.31 26.56
CA SER A 4 58.18 -3.28 25.48
C SER A 4 56.98 -3.71 24.60
N ARG A 5 57.21 -4.49 23.51
CA ARG A 5 56.22 -5.06 22.55
C ARG A 5 56.79 -6.34 21.88
N ARG A 6 56.05 -7.29 21.29
CA ARG A 6 54.58 -7.52 21.27
C ARG A 6 54.19 -8.41 22.48
N ILE A 7 53.74 -9.68 22.47
CA ILE A 7 53.26 -10.72 21.51
C ILE A 7 52.22 -11.55 22.34
N SER A 8 51.17 -12.23 21.86
CA SER A 8 50.91 -13.09 20.69
C SER A 8 49.41 -13.15 20.34
N GLY A 9 49.05 -13.70 19.18
CA GLY A 9 47.65 -14.04 18.85
C GLY A 9 47.55 -15.35 18.07
N ALA A 10 46.59 -16.20 18.42
CA ALA A 10 46.11 -17.34 17.64
C ALA A 10 44.88 -17.99 18.32
N ALA A 11 43.66 -17.68 17.86
CA ALA A 11 42.42 -18.41 18.17
C ALA A 11 41.31 -17.95 17.21
N ALA A 12 41.27 -18.51 16.00
CA ALA A 12 40.30 -18.14 14.96
C ALA A 12 39.31 -19.28 14.66
N ALA A 13 38.15 -18.91 14.12
CA ALA A 13 37.20 -19.77 13.38
C ALA A 13 36.62 -21.00 14.11
N ALA A 14 35.45 -20.82 14.76
CA ALA A 14 34.60 -21.92 15.26
C ALA A 14 33.09 -21.59 15.24
N SER A 15 32.58 -20.93 14.19
CA SER A 15 31.17 -20.44 14.17
C SER A 15 30.54 -20.39 12.76
N ALA A 16 30.88 -21.35 11.88
CA ALA A 16 30.51 -21.31 10.45
C ALA A 16 29.61 -22.46 9.95
N LEU A 17 29.07 -23.31 10.84
CA LEU A 17 28.17 -24.42 10.47
C LEU A 17 26.91 -24.45 11.35
N LEU A 18 25.88 -23.68 10.98
CA LEU A 18 24.53 -23.79 11.57
C LEU A 18 23.41 -23.18 10.69
N LEU A 19 23.65 -22.99 9.38
CA LEU A 19 22.86 -22.09 8.53
C LEU A 19 22.35 -22.75 7.22
N ALA A 20 21.85 -23.99 7.28
CA ALA A 20 21.58 -24.80 6.08
C ALA A 20 20.32 -25.69 6.09
N ALA A 21 19.36 -25.51 7.03
CA ALA A 21 18.33 -26.53 7.31
C ALA A 21 16.88 -26.00 7.50
N ALA A 22 16.49 -24.91 6.85
CA ALA A 22 15.22 -24.21 7.17
C ALA A 22 14.40 -23.70 5.95
N LEU A 23 14.43 -24.39 4.79
CA LEU A 23 13.67 -23.98 3.58
C LEU A 23 12.70 -25.06 3.03
N ALA A 24 12.41 -26.12 3.78
CA ALA A 24 11.61 -27.27 3.31
C ALA A 24 10.22 -27.35 3.97
N ALA A 25 9.41 -26.29 3.88
CA ALA A 25 8.07 -26.26 4.48
C ALA A 25 7.07 -25.27 3.83
N CYS A 26 6.61 -25.56 2.60
CA CYS A 26 5.23 -25.28 2.13
C CYS A 26 5.06 -25.66 0.63
N SER A 27 4.54 -26.86 0.37
CA SER A 27 3.90 -27.21 -0.92
C SER A 27 3.00 -28.42 -0.74
N THR A 28 1.88 -28.24 -0.04
CA THR A 28 0.87 -29.29 0.18
C THR A 28 -0.19 -29.21 -0.91
N GLU A 29 0.12 -29.75 -2.09
CA GLU A 29 -0.78 -29.79 -3.22
C GLU A 29 -1.84 -30.90 -3.03
N PRO A 30 -3.16 -30.61 -3.07
CA PRO A 30 -4.18 -31.65 -2.96
C PRO A 30 -4.34 -32.41 -4.28
N GLU A 31 -3.99 -33.70 -4.26
CA GLU A 31 -4.16 -34.61 -5.39
C GLU A 31 -5.65 -34.74 -5.79
N PRO A 32 -6.01 -34.60 -7.08
CA PRO A 32 -7.39 -34.73 -7.54
C PRO A 32 -7.84 -36.20 -7.57
N SER A 33 -8.33 -36.68 -6.43
CA SER A 33 -8.81 -38.06 -6.24
C SER A 33 -9.89 -38.46 -7.26
N ALA A 34 -9.66 -39.55 -7.99
CA ALA A 34 -10.58 -40.08 -8.97
C ALA A 34 -11.78 -40.79 -8.32
N VAL A 35 -12.96 -40.67 -8.92
CA VAL A 35 -14.19 -41.39 -8.53
C VAL A 35 -14.85 -42.06 -9.74
N PRO A 36 -15.51 -43.22 -9.57
CA PRO A 36 -15.83 -44.12 -10.69
C PRO A 36 -17.15 -43.81 -11.40
N SER A 37 -17.31 -44.38 -12.60
CA SER A 37 -18.55 -44.37 -13.38
C SER A 37 -19.70 -45.08 -12.67
N ALA A 38 -20.87 -44.44 -12.66
CA ALA A 38 -22.15 -45.11 -12.47
C ALA A 38 -23.24 -44.44 -13.32
N VAL A 39 -24.02 -45.24 -14.05
CA VAL A 39 -25.26 -44.84 -14.73
C VAL A 39 -26.31 -45.86 -14.29
N PRO A 40 -27.53 -45.45 -13.90
CA PRO A 40 -28.62 -45.67 -14.85
C PRO A 40 -29.80 -44.67 -14.76
N SER A 41 -30.67 -44.78 -15.77
CA SER A 41 -32.11 -44.47 -15.76
C SER A 41 -32.60 -43.01 -15.66
N ALA A 42 -33.50 -42.68 -16.58
CA ALA A 42 -34.27 -41.43 -16.57
C ALA A 42 -35.42 -41.46 -15.56
N GLY A 43 -35.68 -40.32 -14.93
CA GLY A 43 -36.91 -40.06 -14.17
C GLY A 43 -37.61 -38.82 -14.71
N THR A 44 -38.77 -38.99 -15.36
CA THR A 44 -39.51 -37.89 -16.01
C THR A 44 -40.27 -37.04 -15.00
N GLY A 45 -39.55 -36.24 -14.21
CA GLY A 45 -40.10 -35.33 -13.19
C GLY A 45 -40.17 -33.88 -13.68
N SER A 46 -41.25 -33.49 -14.35
CA SER A 46 -41.47 -32.09 -14.75
C SER A 46 -41.93 -31.23 -13.58
N ALA A 47 -40.98 -30.87 -12.70
CA ALA A 47 -41.18 -29.88 -11.65
C ALA A 47 -40.65 -28.52 -12.12
N ALA A 48 -41.56 -27.58 -12.37
CA ALA A 48 -41.21 -26.26 -12.88
C ALA A 48 -40.54 -25.39 -11.80
N SER A 49 -39.24 -25.58 -11.62
CA SER A 49 -38.39 -24.69 -10.81
C SER A 49 -38.34 -23.30 -11.43
N SER A 50 -39.19 -22.40 -10.95
CA SER A 50 -39.17 -20.99 -11.34
C SER A 50 -37.77 -20.43 -11.09
N PRO A 51 -37.09 -19.85 -12.10
CA PRO A 51 -35.74 -19.33 -11.91
C PRO A 51 -35.80 -18.13 -10.96
N SER A 52 -35.20 -18.27 -9.78
CA SER A 52 -35.01 -17.16 -8.86
C SER A 52 -34.31 -16.02 -9.60
N ILE A 53 -34.99 -14.88 -9.74
CA ILE A 53 -34.41 -13.67 -10.33
C ILE A 53 -33.17 -13.33 -9.50
N GLY A 54 -32.01 -13.40 -10.14
CA GLY A 54 -30.73 -13.38 -9.43
C GLY A 54 -30.55 -12.12 -8.59
N ASN A 55 -29.90 -12.26 -7.44
CA ASN A 55 -29.45 -11.14 -6.63
C ASN A 55 -28.46 -10.28 -7.42
N ALA A 56 -28.98 -9.33 -8.19
CA ALA A 56 -28.19 -8.26 -8.77
C ALA A 56 -27.43 -7.56 -7.64
N PRO A 57 -26.08 -7.45 -7.69
CA PRO A 57 -25.33 -6.77 -6.66
C PRO A 57 -25.85 -5.34 -6.47
N ALA A 58 -26.19 -4.98 -5.24
CA ALA A 58 -26.57 -3.61 -4.91
C ALA A 58 -25.41 -2.66 -5.29
N PRO A 59 -25.70 -1.48 -5.89
CA PRO A 59 -24.65 -0.57 -6.33
C PRO A 59 -23.80 -0.12 -5.14
N THR A 60 -22.49 -0.34 -5.23
CA THR A 60 -21.54 0.12 -4.21
C THR A 60 -21.63 1.64 -4.08
N PRO A 61 -21.83 2.21 -2.87
CA PRO A 61 -21.91 3.65 -2.70
C PRO A 61 -20.56 4.31 -3.06
N THR A 62 -20.62 5.46 -3.71
CA THR A 62 -19.44 6.28 -3.99
C THR A 62 -18.75 6.67 -2.67
N PRO A 63 -17.43 6.45 -2.52
CA PRO A 63 -16.71 6.87 -1.32
C PRO A 63 -16.85 8.37 -1.05
N SER A 64 -16.99 8.73 0.23
CA SER A 64 -17.10 10.10 0.72
C SER A 64 -16.17 10.34 1.90
N MET A 65 -15.89 11.61 2.20
CA MET A 65 -15.01 12.02 3.31
C MET A 65 -15.71 11.81 4.66
N VAL A 66 -15.05 11.12 5.61
CA VAL A 66 -15.52 10.92 6.98
C VAL A 66 -14.77 11.91 7.88
N ALA A 67 -15.43 13.02 8.23
CA ALA A 67 -14.85 14.08 9.05
C ALA A 67 -14.48 13.54 10.45
N GLY A 68 -13.20 13.67 10.82
CA GLY A 68 -12.66 13.11 12.07
C GLY A 68 -12.41 11.60 12.06
N GLY A 69 -12.76 10.89 10.98
CA GLY A 69 -12.53 9.46 10.81
C GLY A 69 -11.07 9.08 10.61
N SER A 70 -10.74 7.81 10.85
CA SER A 70 -9.38 7.26 10.70
C SER A 70 -8.86 7.26 9.26
N ALA A 71 -7.57 6.95 9.10
CA ALA A 71 -6.96 6.69 7.81
C ALA A 71 -7.56 5.45 7.11
N VAL A 72 -8.06 4.47 7.87
CA VAL A 72 -8.71 3.27 7.28
C VAL A 72 -10.07 3.64 6.68
N GLU A 73 -10.91 4.37 7.42
CA GLU A 73 -12.22 4.83 6.95
C GLU A 73 -12.10 5.75 5.73
N ASN A 74 -11.18 6.71 5.76
CA ASN A 74 -10.99 7.66 4.67
C ASN A 74 -10.20 7.10 3.45
N LYS A 75 -9.68 5.86 3.51
CA LYS A 75 -8.84 5.28 2.44
C LYS A 75 -9.55 5.22 1.09
N ALA A 76 -10.82 4.79 1.06
CA ALA A 76 -11.57 4.67 -0.18
C ALA A 76 -11.82 6.03 -0.85
N TYR A 77 -11.99 7.09 -0.05
CA TYR A 77 -12.18 8.46 -0.54
C TYR A 77 -10.86 9.08 -1.02
N PHE A 78 -9.77 8.92 -0.26
CA PHE A 78 -8.43 9.32 -0.68
C PHE A 78 -8.03 8.67 -2.02
N ASP A 79 -8.37 7.39 -2.21
CA ASP A 79 -8.15 6.66 -3.45
C ASP A 79 -8.98 7.22 -4.61
N LEU A 80 -10.24 7.61 -4.37
CA LEU A 80 -11.11 8.23 -5.37
C LEU A 80 -10.56 9.60 -5.81
N VAL A 81 -10.16 10.44 -4.86
CA VAL A 81 -9.59 11.77 -5.13
C VAL A 81 -8.28 11.66 -5.92
N GLY A 82 -7.36 10.78 -5.49
CA GLY A 82 -6.10 10.55 -6.19
C GLY A 82 -6.28 9.99 -7.61
N LYS A 83 -7.16 8.99 -7.80
CA LYS A 83 -7.47 8.44 -9.13
C LYS A 83 -8.06 9.51 -10.05
N THR A 84 -8.98 10.33 -9.55
CA THR A 84 -9.61 11.43 -10.31
C THR A 84 -8.59 12.48 -10.73
N LEU A 85 -7.68 12.86 -9.82
CA LEU A 85 -6.59 13.80 -10.11
C LEU A 85 -5.66 13.25 -11.19
N PHE A 86 -5.10 12.05 -11.02
CA PHE A 86 -4.09 11.56 -11.96
C PHE A 86 -4.65 11.03 -13.30
N ALA A 87 -5.96 10.77 -13.39
CA ALA A 87 -6.64 10.53 -14.66
C ALA A 87 -6.80 11.80 -15.51
N SER A 88 -6.93 12.98 -14.88
CA SER A 88 -7.12 14.27 -15.56
C SER A 88 -5.83 15.09 -15.67
N ALA A 89 -4.93 14.97 -14.70
CA ALA A 89 -3.65 15.64 -14.61
C ALA A 89 -2.54 14.63 -14.24
N ALA A 90 -2.20 13.76 -15.19
CA ALA A 90 -1.20 12.70 -14.99
C ALA A 90 0.18 13.20 -14.51
N SER A 91 0.52 14.47 -14.78
CA SER A 91 1.78 15.12 -14.33
C SER A 91 1.53 16.21 -13.29
N ALA A 92 0.49 16.09 -12.46
CA ALA A 92 0.22 17.00 -11.35
C ALA A 92 1.43 17.10 -10.41
N ASN A 93 1.80 18.34 -10.07
CA ASN A 93 2.94 18.64 -9.21
C ASN A 93 2.55 18.60 -7.72
N GLY A 94 3.52 18.76 -6.81
CA GLY A 94 3.29 18.67 -5.37
C GLY A 94 2.27 19.68 -4.85
N LYS A 95 2.26 20.90 -5.40
CA LYS A 95 1.25 21.93 -5.08
C LYS A 95 -0.15 21.48 -5.47
N THR A 96 -0.32 21.03 -6.72
CA THR A 96 -1.61 20.58 -7.25
C THR A 96 -2.17 19.39 -6.45
N ILE A 97 -1.32 18.44 -6.06
CA ILE A 97 -1.74 17.27 -5.26
C ILE A 97 -2.29 17.70 -3.90
N ILE A 98 -1.54 18.52 -3.16
CA ILE A 98 -1.91 19.01 -1.83
C ILE A 98 -3.18 19.89 -1.90
N ASP A 99 -3.24 20.82 -2.84
CA ASP A 99 -4.41 21.71 -2.97
C ASP A 99 -5.68 20.92 -3.38
N THR A 100 -5.53 19.84 -4.15
CA THR A 100 -6.65 18.92 -4.49
C THR A 100 -7.13 18.14 -3.27
N LEU A 101 -6.22 17.66 -2.42
CA LEU A 101 -6.58 16.99 -1.16
C LEU A 101 -7.23 17.97 -0.16
N ALA A 102 -6.76 19.22 -0.11
CA ALA A 102 -7.35 20.26 0.72
C ALA A 102 -8.76 20.65 0.25
N ALA A 103 -8.96 20.76 -1.07
CA ALA A 103 -10.30 20.95 -1.66
C ALA A 103 -11.24 19.75 -1.43
N ALA A 104 -10.68 18.55 -1.24
CA ALA A 104 -11.40 17.35 -0.81
C ALA A 104 -11.66 17.27 0.72
N GLY A 105 -11.32 18.31 1.47
CA GLY A 105 -11.61 18.41 2.91
C GLY A 105 -10.59 17.77 3.85
N PHE A 106 -9.45 17.28 3.35
CA PHE A 106 -8.34 16.86 4.20
C PHE A 106 -7.57 18.08 4.75
N ASP A 107 -7.18 18.06 6.02
CA ASP A 107 -6.41 19.15 6.63
C ASP A 107 -5.02 19.29 5.99
N LYS A 108 -4.74 20.46 5.41
CA LYS A 108 -3.48 20.81 4.77
C LYS A 108 -2.31 20.85 5.76
N ALA A 109 -2.54 21.19 7.03
CA ALA A 109 -1.50 21.17 8.07
C ALA A 109 -1.13 19.74 8.52
N ALA A 110 -1.99 18.76 8.26
CA ALA A 110 -1.71 17.34 8.46
C ALA A 110 -1.02 16.68 7.26
N MET A 111 -0.66 17.43 6.20
CA MET A 111 -0.08 16.87 4.98
C MET A 111 1.44 16.91 4.94
N GLN A 112 2.01 16.03 4.13
CA GLN A 112 3.42 16.05 3.73
C GLN A 112 3.55 15.70 2.25
N VAL A 113 4.58 16.21 1.57
CA VAL A 113 4.91 15.89 0.17
C VAL A 113 6.42 15.92 -0.03
N THR A 114 6.95 15.05 -0.89
CA THR A 114 8.37 15.09 -1.30
C THR A 114 8.64 16.28 -2.23
N PRO A 115 9.91 16.69 -2.41
CA PRO A 115 10.28 17.58 -3.50
C PRO A 115 9.77 17.07 -4.85
N ASP A 116 9.07 17.93 -5.58
CA ASP A 116 8.46 17.66 -6.88
C ASP A 116 9.34 18.13 -8.07
N ARG A 117 10.58 18.52 -7.77
CA ARG A 117 11.60 18.97 -8.71
C ARG A 117 13.01 18.49 -8.33
N THR A 118 13.84 18.26 -9.34
CA THR A 118 15.28 18.01 -9.16
C THR A 118 16.04 19.32 -8.87
N SER A 119 17.31 19.23 -8.47
CA SER A 119 18.19 20.38 -8.25
C SER A 119 18.28 21.33 -9.45
N ASN A 120 18.02 20.82 -10.65
CA ASN A 120 18.15 21.54 -11.91
C ASN A 120 16.76 21.98 -12.46
N GLY A 121 15.70 21.92 -11.64
CA GLY A 121 14.34 22.30 -12.03
C GLY A 121 13.59 21.28 -12.90
N GLY A 122 14.20 20.13 -13.21
CA GLY A 122 13.54 19.03 -13.90
C GLY A 122 12.39 18.43 -13.07
N ALA A 123 11.43 17.79 -13.72
CA ALA A 123 10.42 16.99 -13.02
C ALA A 123 11.08 15.77 -12.35
N VAL A 124 10.43 15.22 -11.32
CA VAL A 124 10.83 13.97 -10.67
C VAL A 124 10.00 12.80 -11.22
N ASP A 125 10.61 11.61 -11.30
CA ASP A 125 9.92 10.39 -11.75
C ASP A 125 8.82 9.93 -10.78
N SER A 126 8.89 10.34 -9.51
CA SER A 126 7.86 10.03 -8.51
C SER A 126 7.73 11.10 -7.44
N ILE A 127 6.49 11.35 -7.01
CA ILE A 127 6.13 12.20 -5.87
C ILE A 127 5.42 11.31 -4.84
N LEU A 128 5.91 11.31 -3.60
CA LEU A 128 5.22 10.74 -2.46
C LEU A 128 4.55 11.86 -1.67
N PHE A 129 3.36 11.60 -1.18
CA PHE A 129 2.55 12.53 -0.38
C PHE A 129 1.76 11.77 0.68
N SER A 130 1.27 12.47 1.69
CA SER A 130 0.48 11.85 2.75
C SER A 130 -0.45 12.83 3.46
N VAL A 131 -1.50 12.28 4.10
CA VAL A 131 -2.34 12.98 5.09
C VAL A 131 -2.30 12.19 6.40
N ARG A 132 -1.98 12.86 7.51
CA ARG A 132 -2.03 12.27 8.86
C ARG A 132 -3.46 12.32 9.41
N LEU A 133 -3.97 11.19 9.90
CA LEU A 133 -5.28 11.07 10.55
C LEU A 133 -5.08 10.29 11.87
N GLY A 134 -5.04 11.02 12.98
CA GLY A 134 -4.66 10.47 14.29
C GLY A 134 -3.24 9.89 14.28
N GLY A 135 -3.08 8.68 14.80
CA GLY A 135 -1.82 7.92 14.80
C GLY A 135 -1.53 7.16 13.50
N GLN A 136 -2.27 7.44 12.41
CA GLN A 136 -2.10 6.79 11.11
C GLN A 136 -1.89 7.82 9.99
N CYS A 137 -1.38 7.35 8.86
CA CYS A 137 -1.13 8.13 7.67
C CYS A 137 -1.76 7.45 6.45
N LEU A 138 -2.53 8.23 5.68
CA LEU A 138 -2.82 7.93 4.28
C LEU A 138 -1.57 8.28 3.47
N LEU A 139 -0.91 7.29 2.87
CA LEU A 139 0.20 7.51 1.95
C LEU A 139 -0.31 7.41 0.51
N GLY A 140 0.12 8.33 -0.34
CA GLY A 140 -0.07 8.32 -1.78
C GLY A 140 1.27 8.43 -2.51
N GLN A 141 1.39 7.74 -3.63
CA GLN A 141 2.53 7.85 -4.53
C GLN A 141 2.02 8.00 -5.97
N ARG A 142 2.52 9.01 -6.67
CA ARG A 142 2.48 9.07 -8.13
C ARG A 142 3.86 8.73 -8.64
N GLY A 143 3.97 7.70 -9.48
CA GLY A 143 5.20 7.30 -10.17
C GLY A 143 4.91 6.75 -11.57
N PRO A 144 5.87 6.20 -12.31
CA PRO A 144 5.66 5.81 -13.72
C PRO A 144 4.53 4.80 -13.90
N GLY A 145 4.40 3.85 -12.96
CA GLY A 145 3.32 2.85 -12.91
C GLY A 145 1.93 3.37 -12.49
N GLY A 146 1.71 4.68 -12.45
CA GLY A 146 0.40 5.28 -12.11
C GLY A 146 0.36 5.91 -10.72
N PHE A 147 -0.83 5.87 -10.10
CA PHE A 147 -1.06 6.28 -8.71
C PHE A 147 -1.34 5.05 -7.85
N SER A 148 -0.70 4.99 -6.68
CA SER A 148 -0.94 3.97 -5.65
C SER A 148 -0.99 4.59 -4.26
N SER A 149 -1.56 3.87 -3.29
CA SER A 149 -1.83 4.42 -1.97
C SER A 149 -2.01 3.33 -0.90
N ALA A 150 -1.57 3.62 0.32
CA ALA A 150 -1.61 2.71 1.46
C ALA A 150 -2.06 3.43 2.75
N VAL A 151 -2.46 2.67 3.77
CA VAL A 151 -2.55 3.15 5.15
C VAL A 151 -1.34 2.61 5.90
N GLN A 152 -0.65 3.45 6.65
CA GLN A 152 0.46 3.06 7.54
C GLN A 152 0.28 3.72 8.92
N PRO A 153 0.95 3.22 9.98
CA PRO A 153 1.14 3.98 11.21
C PRO A 153 1.90 5.29 10.93
N ALA A 154 1.71 6.30 11.78
CA ALA A 154 2.62 7.43 11.83
C ALA A 154 4.00 7.01 12.38
N LEU A 155 5.05 7.73 11.99
CA LEU A 155 6.40 7.55 12.51
C LEU A 155 6.51 8.07 13.95
N ALA A 156 7.60 7.71 14.65
CA ALA A 156 7.75 7.99 16.09
C ALA A 156 7.84 9.49 16.45
N ASP A 157 8.18 10.35 15.49
CA ASP A 157 8.13 11.82 15.58
C ASP A 157 6.76 12.42 15.17
N GLY A 158 5.80 11.55 14.83
CA GLY A 158 4.48 11.93 14.31
C GLY A 158 4.46 12.29 12.82
N SER A 159 5.55 12.12 12.08
CA SER A 159 5.58 12.31 10.61
C SER A 159 4.99 11.11 9.86
N CYS A 160 4.82 11.24 8.54
CA CYS A 160 4.24 10.20 7.67
C CYS A 160 5.19 9.75 6.55
N LEU A 161 6.14 10.60 6.13
CA LEU A 161 7.10 10.33 5.07
C LEU A 161 8.52 10.32 5.62
N VAL A 162 9.30 9.28 5.29
CA VAL A 162 10.71 9.19 5.65
C VAL A 162 11.55 10.08 4.74
N GLY A 163 12.46 10.87 5.33
CA GLY A 163 13.43 11.70 4.60
C GLY A 163 13.06 13.18 4.57
N LYS A 164 13.43 13.88 3.48
CA LYS A 164 13.15 15.32 3.33
C LYS A 164 11.83 15.55 2.61
N THR A 165 10.89 16.17 3.30
CA THR A 165 9.66 16.72 2.72
C THR A 165 9.89 18.15 2.23
N ARG A 166 9.04 18.62 1.32
CA ARG A 166 8.96 20.03 0.92
C ARG A 166 8.03 20.77 1.92
N PRO A 167 8.40 21.96 2.42
CA PRO A 167 7.49 22.80 3.21
C PRO A 167 6.20 23.12 2.45
N ILE A 168 5.08 23.23 3.18
CA ILE A 168 3.77 23.59 2.64
C ILE A 168 3.44 25.00 3.14
N ASP A 169 3.87 25.99 2.37
CA ASP A 169 3.96 27.42 2.71
C ASP A 169 3.11 28.33 1.79
N TRP A 170 2.11 27.75 1.11
CA TRP A 170 1.25 28.37 0.09
C TRP A 170 -0.25 28.15 0.33
#